data_AF-A0A964VTU1-F1
#
_entry.id   AF-A0A964VTU1-F1
#
_cell.length_a   1.000
_cell.length_b   1.000
_cell.length_c   1.000
_cell.angle_alpha   90.00
_cell.angle_beta   90.00
_cell.angle_gamma   90.00
#
_symmetry.space_group_name_H-M   'P 1'
#
loop_
_entity.id
_entity.type
_entity.pdbx_description
1 polymer ?
#
loop_
_entity_poly.entity_id
_entity_poly.type
_entity_poly.pdbx_seq_one_letter_code
_entity_poly.pdbx_strand_id
1 'polypeptide(L)'
;RELAFPLRWFSIPNVFRYERPQKGRLREHYQLNVDLVGVASQDADIEIVRIASELLKAFGAKEGDFCIRVNSRALLTAACKAAGLNAEATRAYLRLLDKKSKMTSEEFEVARTSITAKDPLPLVESKEMETFVATLQKLGVENAVFDPTLTRGFDYYTGIVFEIFDTNLANPRSLFGGGRYDGLVALFGSDPVPAVGFGMGDVTLTDFLETHDLIPKGDGSSPQLYLGTPSASDIPIAQAFANTLRTRGMRVFVNLTPKSLGDQIKDAVKRGIPHFVAYGANEISTQTVRVKTLATSEEADLSIVDLTTRLRGAQ
;
A
#
# COMPACT_ATOMS: atom_id res chain seq x y z
N ARG A 1 -22.05 16.55 16.34
CA ARG A 1 -22.57 16.06 15.04
C ARG A 1 -22.68 14.55 15.18
N GLU A 2 -23.84 13.98 14.89
CA GLU A 2 -24.03 12.53 14.86
C GLU A 2 -23.45 11.97 13.56
N LEU A 3 -22.80 10.80 13.63
CA LEU A 3 -22.17 10.15 12.48
C LEU A 3 -23.17 9.20 11.81
N ALA A 4 -23.19 9.19 10.48
CA ALA A 4 -23.99 8.23 9.71
C ALA A 4 -23.20 6.93 9.50
N PHE A 5 -23.80 5.79 9.86
CA PHE A 5 -23.22 4.47 9.65
C PHE A 5 -23.76 3.82 8.36
N PRO A 6 -22.97 2.93 7.71
CA PRO A 6 -21.63 2.51 8.10
C PRO A 6 -20.56 3.53 7.75
N LEU A 7 -19.53 3.63 8.60
CA LEU A 7 -18.36 4.46 8.35
C LEU A 7 -17.33 3.63 7.58
N ARG A 8 -16.79 4.20 6.50
CA ARG A 8 -15.63 3.67 5.77
C ARG A 8 -14.56 4.73 5.81
N TRP A 9 -13.58 4.56 6.68
CA TRP A 9 -12.54 5.55 6.90
C TRP A 9 -11.17 4.98 6.59
N PHE A 10 -10.27 5.87 6.22
CA PHE A 10 -8.86 5.56 6.14
C PHE A 10 -8.05 6.70 6.77
N SER A 11 -6.84 6.38 7.18
CA SER A 11 -5.88 7.37 7.68
C SER A 11 -4.45 6.96 7.30
N ILE A 12 -3.58 7.93 7.05
CA ILE A 12 -2.15 7.69 6.82
C ILE A 12 -1.33 8.53 7.82
N PRO A 13 -1.41 8.25 9.13
CA PRO A 13 -0.60 8.92 10.12
C PRO A 13 0.84 8.40 10.12
N ASN A 14 1.71 9.21 10.69
CA ASN A 14 3.00 8.76 11.20
C ASN A 14 2.79 8.10 12.58
N VAL A 15 3.40 6.93 12.80
CA VAL A 15 3.27 6.14 14.03
C VAL A 15 4.63 5.77 14.61
N PHE A 16 4.71 5.70 15.95
CA PHE A 16 5.94 5.44 16.68
C PHE A 16 5.89 4.12 17.45
N ARG A 17 6.99 3.36 17.43
CA ARG A 17 7.15 2.13 18.23
C ARG A 17 8.53 2.10 18.88
N TYR A 18 8.55 1.91 20.20
CA TYR A 18 9.80 1.78 20.94
C TYR A 18 10.35 0.35 20.86
N GLU A 19 10.81 -0.03 19.68
CA GLU A 19 11.44 -1.33 19.40
C GLU A 19 12.88 -1.16 18.88
N ARG A 20 13.68 -2.23 18.94
CA ARG A 20 15.00 -2.29 18.30
C ARG A 20 14.81 -2.32 16.78
N PRO A 21 15.39 -1.39 16.01
CA PRO A 21 15.26 -1.39 14.55
C PRO A 21 15.78 -2.68 13.92
N GLN A 22 15.08 -3.16 12.89
CA GLN A 22 15.41 -4.34 12.07
C GLN A 22 14.93 -4.08 10.63
N LYS A 23 15.29 -4.95 9.67
CA LYS A 23 14.76 -4.85 8.30
C LYS A 23 13.21 -4.86 8.33
N GLY A 24 12.58 -3.91 7.66
CA GLY A 24 11.12 -3.74 7.66
C GLY A 24 10.52 -3.23 8.99
N ARG A 25 11.33 -2.75 9.96
CA ARG A 25 10.87 -2.28 11.28
C ARG A 25 11.69 -1.08 11.74
N LEU A 26 11.07 0.10 11.62
CA LEU A 26 11.61 1.37 12.09
C LEU A 26 10.90 1.80 13.39
N ARG A 27 11.49 2.76 14.09
CA ARG A 27 10.87 3.40 15.27
C ARG A 27 9.76 4.37 14.90
N GLU A 28 9.78 4.87 13.67
CA GLU A 28 8.88 5.85 13.09
C GLU A 28 8.59 5.38 11.66
N HIS A 29 7.32 5.36 11.26
CA HIS A 29 6.90 4.95 9.92
C HIS A 29 5.49 5.45 9.61
N TYR A 30 5.12 5.54 8.33
CA TYR A 30 3.73 5.82 7.95
C TYR A 30 2.92 4.53 7.92
N GLN A 31 1.67 4.61 8.36
CA GLN A 31 0.76 3.47 8.34
C GLN A 31 -0.55 3.87 7.71
N LEU A 32 -0.93 3.22 6.60
CA LEU A 32 -2.31 3.26 6.12
C LEU A 32 -3.17 2.39 7.04
N ASN A 33 -4.23 2.96 7.61
CA ASN A 33 -5.31 2.21 8.22
C ASN A 33 -6.57 2.33 7.36
N VAL A 34 -7.31 1.24 7.20
CA VAL A 34 -8.62 1.23 6.54
C VAL A 34 -9.58 0.48 7.44
N ASP A 35 -10.69 1.12 7.80
CA ASP A 35 -11.65 0.60 8.78
C ASP A 35 -13.08 0.79 8.30
N LEU A 36 -13.88 -0.27 8.44
CA LEU A 36 -15.31 -0.29 8.24
C LEU A 36 -15.98 -0.48 9.61
N VAL A 37 -16.76 0.52 10.03
CA VAL A 37 -17.40 0.58 11.35
C VAL A 37 -18.92 0.60 11.20
N GLY A 38 -19.61 -0.15 12.06
CA GLY A 38 -21.08 -0.22 12.13
C GLY A 38 -21.71 -1.41 11.40
N VAL A 39 -20.93 -2.37 10.91
CA VAL A 39 -21.45 -3.57 10.21
C VAL A 39 -20.87 -4.85 10.80
N ALA A 40 -21.74 -5.72 11.30
CA ALA A 40 -21.38 -7.00 11.92
C ALA A 40 -21.34 -8.18 10.94
N SER A 41 -21.78 -8.01 9.69
CA SER A 41 -21.85 -9.11 8.72
C SER A 41 -20.48 -9.47 8.15
N GLN A 42 -20.35 -10.73 7.71
CA GLN A 42 -19.18 -11.20 6.95
C GLN A 42 -18.97 -10.42 5.64
N ASP A 43 -19.98 -9.74 5.10
CA ASP A 43 -19.81 -8.89 3.91
C ASP A 43 -18.81 -7.75 4.17
N ALA A 44 -18.81 -7.17 5.38
CA ALA A 44 -17.84 -6.15 5.76
C ALA A 44 -16.42 -6.73 5.87
N ASP A 45 -16.30 -7.97 6.35
CA ASP A 45 -15.03 -8.68 6.44
C ASP A 45 -14.46 -8.97 5.04
N ILE A 46 -15.32 -9.43 4.13
CA ILE A 46 -15.00 -9.67 2.73
C ILE A 46 -14.58 -8.36 2.05
N GLU A 47 -15.31 -7.26 2.26
CA GLU A 47 -15.00 -5.95 1.70
C GLU A 47 -13.59 -5.49 2.10
N ILE A 48 -13.24 -5.60 3.39
CA ILE A 48 -11.92 -5.21 3.91
C ILE A 48 -10.79 -6.07 3.34
N VAL A 49 -10.97 -7.40 3.27
CA VAL A 49 -9.95 -8.29 2.68
C VAL A 49 -9.78 -8.03 1.18
N ARG A 50 -10.88 -7.73 0.46
CA ARG A 50 -10.82 -7.34 -0.95
C ARG A 50 -10.08 -6.03 -1.15
N ILE A 51 -10.36 -5.00 -0.36
CA ILE A 51 -9.63 -3.71 -0.43
C ILE A 51 -8.13 -3.94 -0.21
N ALA A 52 -7.75 -4.78 0.75
CA ALA A 52 -6.35 -5.13 1.00
C ALA A 52 -5.68 -5.80 -0.22
N SER A 53 -6.38 -6.70 -0.91
CA SER A 53 -5.91 -7.36 -2.15
C SER A 53 -5.79 -6.37 -3.31
N GLU A 54 -6.85 -5.58 -3.56
CA GLU A 54 -6.92 -4.61 -4.65
C GLU A 54 -5.88 -3.50 -4.49
N LEU A 55 -5.51 -3.13 -3.27
CA LEU A 55 -4.46 -2.15 -3.03
C LEU A 55 -3.12 -2.61 -3.60
N LEU A 56 -2.71 -3.86 -3.34
CA LEU A 56 -1.47 -4.40 -3.91
C LEU A 56 -1.56 -4.50 -5.43
N LYS A 57 -2.70 -4.96 -5.96
CA LYS A 57 -2.96 -5.03 -7.41
C LYS A 57 -2.91 -3.65 -8.08
N ALA A 58 -3.33 -2.59 -7.39
CA ALA A 58 -3.25 -1.21 -7.88
C ALA A 58 -1.80 -0.70 -8.03
N PHE A 59 -0.84 -1.27 -7.30
CA PHE A 59 0.59 -1.06 -7.52
C PHE A 59 1.19 -1.97 -8.60
N GLY A 60 0.39 -2.81 -9.24
CA GLY A 60 0.82 -3.72 -10.32
C GLY A 60 1.14 -5.14 -9.87
N ALA A 61 0.90 -5.49 -8.59
CA ALA A 61 1.09 -6.85 -8.11
C ALA A 61 0.11 -7.83 -8.77
N LYS A 62 0.58 -9.04 -9.03
CA LYS A 62 -0.22 -10.17 -9.50
C LYS A 62 -0.66 -11.02 -8.31
N GLU A 63 -1.70 -11.82 -8.48
CA GLU A 63 -2.17 -12.71 -7.40
C GLU A 63 -1.11 -13.72 -6.93
N GLY A 64 -0.19 -14.13 -7.80
CA GLY A 64 0.91 -15.01 -7.45
C GLY A 64 2.02 -14.36 -6.61
N ASP A 65 2.04 -13.02 -6.48
CA ASP A 65 3.09 -12.30 -5.78
C ASP A 65 2.84 -12.24 -4.26
N PHE A 66 1.61 -12.55 -3.82
CA PHE A 66 1.25 -12.53 -2.41
C PHE A 66 0.20 -13.59 -2.06
N CYS A 67 0.09 -13.92 -0.78
CA CYS A 67 -0.86 -14.88 -0.23
C CYS A 67 -1.62 -14.24 0.94
N ILE A 68 -2.95 -14.32 0.92
CA ILE A 68 -3.80 -13.83 2.01
C ILE A 68 -4.17 -15.00 2.90
N ARG A 69 -3.65 -15.03 4.12
CA ARG A 69 -4.03 -16.04 5.11
C ARG A 69 -5.14 -15.49 5.96
N VAL A 70 -6.21 -16.26 6.14
CA VAL A 70 -7.37 -15.90 6.96
C VAL A 70 -7.59 -16.94 8.05
N ASN A 71 -8.07 -16.48 9.20
CA ASN A 71 -8.51 -17.30 10.32
C ASN A 71 -9.61 -16.57 11.11
N SER A 72 -10.13 -17.19 12.17
CA SER A 72 -11.08 -16.57 13.09
C SER A 72 -10.65 -16.78 14.54
N ARG A 73 -10.60 -15.68 15.30
CA ARG A 73 -10.32 -15.70 16.74
C ARG A 73 -11.41 -16.46 17.50
N ALA A 74 -12.66 -16.35 17.05
CA ALA A 74 -13.80 -17.05 17.64
C ALA A 74 -13.66 -18.57 17.49
N LEU A 75 -13.32 -19.05 16.28
CA LEU A 75 -13.15 -20.48 16.01
C LEU A 75 -11.99 -21.08 16.82
N LEU A 76 -10.86 -20.38 16.87
CA LEU A 76 -9.70 -20.83 17.65
C LEU A 76 -9.98 -20.83 19.16
N THR A 77 -10.75 -19.87 19.65
CA THR A 77 -11.18 -19.82 21.07
C THR A 77 -12.16 -20.96 21.38
N ALA A 78 -13.10 -21.26 20.48
CA ALA A 78 -14.00 -22.40 20.61
C ALA A 78 -13.24 -23.73 20.64
N ALA A 79 -12.23 -23.88 19.78
CA ALA A 79 -11.34 -25.03 19.75
C ALA A 79 -10.54 -25.18 21.07
N CYS A 80 -10.02 -24.08 21.62
CA CYS A 80 -9.37 -24.09 22.94
C CYS A 80 -10.33 -24.57 24.04
N LYS A 81 -11.57 -24.09 24.04
CA LYS A 81 -12.59 -24.52 25.00
C LYS A 81 -12.94 -26.01 24.82
N ALA A 82 -13.05 -26.50 23.58
CA ALA A 82 -13.28 -27.91 23.27
C ALA A 82 -12.08 -28.83 23.63
N ALA A 83 -10.89 -28.25 23.72
CA ALA A 83 -9.70 -28.89 24.28
C ALA A 83 -9.65 -28.85 25.82
N GLY A 84 -10.57 -28.14 26.48
CA GLY A 84 -10.67 -28.04 27.93
C GLY A 84 -9.88 -26.89 28.55
N LEU A 85 -9.39 -25.94 27.75
CA LEU A 85 -8.63 -24.80 28.26
C LEU A 85 -9.56 -23.79 28.92
N ASN A 86 -9.15 -23.28 30.08
CA ASN A 86 -9.77 -22.10 30.70
C ASN A 86 -9.30 -20.81 29.99
N ALA A 87 -9.78 -19.65 30.44
CA ALA A 87 -9.45 -18.36 29.82
C ALA A 87 -7.95 -18.02 29.88
N GLU A 88 -7.25 -18.40 30.96
CA GLU A 88 -5.82 -18.15 31.11
C GLU A 88 -4.98 -19.04 30.19
N ALA A 89 -5.25 -20.34 30.19
CA ALA A 89 -4.60 -21.30 29.30
C ALA A 89 -4.88 -20.98 27.82
N THR A 90 -6.09 -20.51 27.49
CA THR A 90 -6.42 -20.04 26.14
C THR A 90 -5.53 -18.87 25.73
N ARG A 91 -5.39 -17.83 26.58
CA ARG A 91 -4.49 -16.71 26.30
C ARG A 91 -3.03 -17.15 26.14
N ALA A 92 -2.57 -18.07 27.00
CA ALA A 92 -1.21 -18.60 26.91
C ALA A 92 -0.99 -19.36 25.58
N TYR A 93 -1.95 -20.21 25.19
CA TYR A 93 -1.89 -20.96 23.94
C TYR A 93 -1.91 -20.06 22.70
N LEU A 94 -2.78 -19.05 22.67
CA LEU A 94 -2.83 -18.08 21.55
C LEU A 94 -1.52 -17.29 21.41
N ARG A 95 -0.89 -16.91 22.53
CA ARG A 95 0.43 -16.28 22.53
C ARG A 95 1.55 -17.22 22.10
N LEU A 96 1.41 -18.52 22.37
CA LEU A 96 2.35 -19.52 21.87
C LEU A 96 2.22 -19.68 20.35
N LEU A 97 1.00 -19.73 19.81
CA LEU A 97 0.75 -19.78 18.37
C LEU A 97 1.33 -18.57 17.63
N ASP A 98 1.20 -17.35 18.17
CA ASP A 98 1.79 -16.13 17.56
C ASP A 98 3.32 -16.20 17.43
N LYS A 99 3.97 -17.02 18.26
CA LYS A 99 5.41 -17.26 18.24
C LYS A 99 5.82 -18.49 17.44
N LYS A 100 4.87 -19.30 16.94
CA LYS A 100 5.14 -20.59 16.27
C LYS A 100 6.11 -20.45 15.10
N SER A 101 6.04 -19.36 14.34
CA SER A 101 6.95 -19.08 13.21
C SER A 101 8.37 -18.71 13.60
N LYS A 102 8.65 -18.50 14.90
CA LYS A 102 9.94 -18.05 15.45
C LYS A 102 10.61 -19.11 16.32
N MET A 103 10.10 -20.33 16.35
CA MET A 103 10.61 -21.44 17.16
C MET A 103 10.61 -22.73 16.34
N THR A 104 11.37 -23.73 16.78
CA THR A 104 11.33 -25.05 16.15
C THR A 104 10.06 -25.81 16.51
N SER A 105 9.73 -26.85 15.75
CA SER A 105 8.59 -27.73 16.03
C SER A 105 8.71 -28.38 17.42
N GLU A 106 9.92 -28.77 17.81
CA GLU A 106 10.19 -29.40 19.11
C GLU A 106 9.98 -28.40 20.26
N GLU A 107 10.50 -27.18 20.13
CA GLU A 107 10.30 -26.11 21.11
C GLU A 107 8.80 -25.78 21.27
N PHE A 108 8.07 -25.71 20.16
CA PHE A 108 6.63 -25.49 20.17
C PHE A 108 5.88 -26.60 20.90
N GLU A 109 6.20 -27.88 20.64
CA GLU A 109 5.53 -29.00 21.29
C GLU A 109 5.80 -29.06 22.81
N VAL A 110 7.03 -28.78 23.23
CA VAL A 110 7.38 -28.69 24.66
C VAL A 110 6.61 -27.56 25.35
N ALA A 111 6.55 -26.38 24.73
CA ALA A 111 5.79 -25.26 25.26
C ALA A 111 4.28 -25.54 25.27
N ARG A 112 3.75 -26.16 24.21
CA ARG A 112 2.33 -26.51 24.08
C ARG A 112 1.90 -27.49 25.15
N THR A 113 2.66 -28.56 25.37
CA THR A 113 2.34 -29.60 26.36
C THR A 113 2.35 -29.07 27.80
N SER A 114 3.11 -28.00 28.06
CA SER A 114 3.07 -27.27 29.34
C SER A 114 1.76 -26.48 29.54
N ILE A 115 1.03 -26.17 28.47
CA ILE A 115 -0.25 -25.43 28.49
C ILE A 115 -1.45 -26.39 28.39
N THR A 116 -1.38 -27.37 27.49
CA THR A 116 -2.46 -28.31 27.23
C THR A 116 -1.94 -29.66 26.72
N ALA A 117 -2.52 -30.75 27.24
CA ALA A 117 -2.29 -32.09 26.73
C ALA A 117 -2.94 -32.30 25.35
N LYS A 118 -4.14 -31.74 25.15
CA LYS A 118 -4.93 -31.88 23.92
C LYS A 118 -4.74 -30.64 23.05
N ASP A 119 -4.18 -30.80 21.86
CA ASP A 119 -3.96 -29.67 20.94
C ASP A 119 -5.31 -29.10 20.45
N PRO A 120 -5.56 -27.79 20.63
CA PRO A 120 -6.73 -27.12 20.05
C PRO A 120 -6.75 -27.07 18.52
N LEU A 121 -5.61 -27.01 17.82
CA LEU A 121 -5.58 -26.79 16.35
C LEU A 121 -6.44 -27.81 15.55
N PRO A 122 -6.36 -29.13 15.81
CA PRO A 122 -7.21 -30.11 15.13
C PRO A 122 -8.72 -29.98 15.42
N LEU A 123 -9.11 -29.21 16.43
CA LEU A 123 -10.51 -28.99 16.82
C LEU A 123 -11.11 -27.73 16.19
N VAL A 124 -10.34 -26.98 15.40
CA VAL A 124 -10.82 -25.78 14.71
C VAL A 124 -11.79 -26.19 13.59
N GLU A 125 -13.04 -25.75 13.68
CA GLU A 125 -14.04 -25.99 12.65
C GLU A 125 -13.78 -25.13 11.41
N SER A 126 -13.39 -25.74 10.29
CA SER A 126 -12.94 -25.02 9.08
C SER A 126 -14.08 -24.55 8.16
N LYS A 127 -15.27 -25.15 8.25
CA LYS A 127 -16.35 -24.99 7.25
C LYS A 127 -16.76 -23.53 7.01
N GLU A 128 -16.85 -22.73 8.07
CA GLU A 128 -17.17 -21.30 7.96
C GLU A 128 -16.07 -20.55 7.18
N MET A 129 -14.80 -20.81 7.51
CA MET A 129 -13.66 -20.18 6.85
C MET A 129 -13.45 -20.67 5.43
N GLU A 130 -13.74 -21.93 5.13
CA GLU A 130 -13.75 -22.47 3.77
C GLU A 130 -14.80 -21.77 2.91
N THR A 131 -15.99 -21.51 3.46
CA THR A 131 -17.05 -20.76 2.78
C THR A 131 -16.65 -19.30 2.56
N PHE A 132 -16.00 -18.68 3.55
CA PHE A 132 -15.46 -17.33 3.47
C PHE A 132 -14.40 -17.22 2.35
N VAL A 133 -13.43 -18.13 2.32
CA VAL A 133 -12.39 -18.21 1.28
C VAL A 133 -13.01 -18.45 -0.10
N ALA A 134 -13.96 -19.38 -0.23
CA ALA A 134 -14.65 -19.63 -1.49
C ALA A 134 -15.42 -18.40 -1.99
N THR A 135 -15.93 -17.56 -1.08
CA THR A 135 -16.60 -16.31 -1.44
C THR A 135 -15.61 -15.26 -1.91
N LEU A 136 -14.45 -15.13 -1.26
CA LEU A 136 -13.35 -14.27 -1.73
C LEU A 136 -12.88 -14.65 -3.13
N GLN A 137 -12.68 -15.95 -3.38
CA GLN A 137 -12.26 -16.47 -4.69
C GLN A 137 -13.27 -16.11 -5.79
N LYS A 138 -14.58 -16.29 -5.53
CA LYS A 138 -15.64 -15.87 -6.47
C LYS A 138 -15.66 -14.37 -6.77
N LEU A 139 -15.11 -13.55 -5.87
CA LEU A 139 -15.04 -12.10 -5.98
C LEU A 139 -13.69 -11.60 -6.51
N GLY A 140 -12.85 -12.49 -7.03
CA GLY A 140 -11.57 -12.15 -7.66
C GLY A 140 -10.38 -12.04 -6.71
N VAL A 141 -10.45 -12.72 -5.55
CA VAL A 141 -9.32 -12.87 -4.61
C VAL A 141 -8.97 -14.36 -4.53
N GLU A 142 -8.24 -14.86 -5.52
CA GLU A 142 -7.98 -16.30 -5.68
C GLU A 142 -6.90 -16.82 -4.73
N ASN A 143 -6.02 -15.93 -4.27
CA ASN A 143 -4.85 -16.22 -3.43
C ASN A 143 -5.14 -16.20 -1.91
N ALA A 144 -6.41 -16.29 -1.52
CA ALA A 144 -6.81 -16.42 -0.12
C ALA A 144 -6.82 -17.89 0.34
N VAL A 145 -6.27 -18.16 1.53
CA VAL A 145 -6.21 -19.50 2.14
C VAL A 145 -6.57 -19.46 3.62
N PHE A 146 -7.23 -20.50 4.10
CA PHE A 146 -7.46 -20.69 5.52
C PHE A 146 -6.20 -21.22 6.21
N ASP A 147 -5.74 -20.53 7.27
CA ASP A 147 -4.61 -20.96 8.09
C ASP A 147 -5.03 -20.95 9.57
N PRO A 148 -5.33 -22.12 10.18
CA PRO A 148 -5.77 -22.20 11.58
C PRO A 148 -4.66 -21.80 12.57
N THR A 149 -3.39 -21.77 12.13
CA THR A 149 -2.25 -21.36 12.94
C THR A 149 -2.06 -19.85 12.97
N LEU A 150 -2.70 -19.12 12.04
CA LEU A 150 -2.65 -17.68 11.98
C LEU A 150 -3.31 -17.09 13.23
N THR A 151 -2.49 -16.46 14.06
CA THR A 151 -2.95 -15.63 15.16
C THR A 151 -2.34 -14.27 15.02
N ARG A 152 -3.03 -13.24 15.53
CA ARG A 152 -2.47 -11.90 15.60
C ARG A 152 -2.19 -11.53 17.05
N GLY A 153 -1.05 -10.89 17.27
CA GLY A 153 -0.55 -10.53 18.61
C GLY A 153 -1.36 -9.47 19.37
N PHE A 154 -2.41 -8.89 18.78
CA PHE A 154 -3.32 -8.01 19.51
C PHE A 154 -4.51 -8.78 20.06
N ASP A 155 -4.73 -8.70 21.37
CA ASP A 155 -5.78 -9.44 22.06
C ASP A 155 -7.21 -8.90 21.81
N TYR A 156 -7.35 -7.80 21.06
CA TYR A 156 -8.65 -7.13 20.82
C TYR A 156 -9.51 -7.73 19.70
N TYR A 157 -8.97 -8.61 18.85
CA TYR A 157 -9.74 -9.18 17.75
C TYR A 157 -10.85 -10.10 18.28
N THR A 158 -12.06 -9.98 17.72
CA THR A 158 -13.27 -10.70 18.13
C THR A 158 -13.75 -11.71 17.09
N GLY A 159 -13.42 -11.49 15.81
CA GLY A 159 -13.89 -12.30 14.68
C GLY A 159 -12.76 -12.73 13.75
N ILE A 160 -12.92 -12.48 12.46
CA ILE A 160 -11.92 -12.80 11.44
C ILE A 160 -10.60 -12.09 11.76
N VAL A 161 -9.49 -12.75 11.43
CA VAL A 161 -8.16 -12.16 11.35
C VAL A 161 -7.53 -12.56 10.04
N PHE A 162 -6.73 -11.68 9.46
CA PHE A 162 -6.02 -11.98 8.24
C PHE A 162 -4.66 -11.31 8.19
N GLU A 163 -3.74 -11.94 7.48
CA GLU A 163 -2.42 -11.38 7.17
C GLU A 163 -2.07 -11.68 5.72
N ILE A 164 -1.39 -10.72 5.10
CA ILE A 164 -0.89 -10.82 3.74
C ILE A 164 0.61 -11.06 3.81
N PHE A 165 1.06 -12.05 3.06
CA PHE A 165 2.46 -12.46 2.96
C PHE A 165 2.92 -12.33 1.52
N ASP A 166 4.15 -11.90 1.32
CA ASP A 166 4.83 -12.01 0.04
C ASP A 166 5.12 -13.49 -0.26
N THR A 167 5.00 -13.90 -1.52
CA THR A 167 5.45 -15.24 -1.96
C THR A 167 6.96 -15.28 -2.20
N ASN A 168 7.60 -14.12 -2.32
CA ASN A 168 9.05 -13.99 -2.42
C ASN A 168 9.73 -14.12 -1.05
N LEU A 169 10.66 -15.07 -0.93
CA LEU A 169 11.40 -15.36 0.30
C LEU A 169 12.30 -14.20 0.79
N ALA A 170 12.55 -13.18 -0.05
CA ALA A 170 13.22 -11.94 0.36
C ALA A 170 12.46 -11.18 1.46
N ASN A 171 11.14 -11.40 1.55
CA ASN A 171 10.21 -10.78 2.50
C ASN A 171 9.52 -11.85 3.37
N PRO A 172 10.23 -12.47 4.32
CA PRO A 172 9.74 -13.66 5.05
C PRO A 172 8.67 -13.37 6.11
N ARG A 173 8.25 -12.11 6.26
CA ARG A 173 7.30 -11.65 7.29
C ARG A 173 5.98 -11.25 6.65
N SER A 174 4.93 -11.18 7.47
CA SER A 174 3.68 -10.54 7.03
C SER A 174 3.98 -9.10 6.57
N LEU A 175 3.47 -8.77 5.39
CA LEU A 175 3.50 -7.43 4.81
C LEU A 175 2.60 -6.51 5.63
N PHE A 176 1.36 -6.93 5.86
CA PHE A 176 0.35 -6.26 6.66
C PHE A 176 -0.84 -7.18 6.95
N GLY A 177 -1.79 -6.73 7.76
CA GLY A 177 -2.95 -7.52 8.13
C GLY A 177 -3.93 -6.77 9.01
N GLY A 178 -4.98 -7.47 9.39
CA GLY A 178 -6.13 -6.89 10.05
C GLY A 178 -7.08 -7.93 10.61
N GLY A 179 -8.30 -7.50 10.87
CA GLY A 179 -9.35 -8.35 11.42
C GLY A 179 -10.49 -7.56 12.03
N ARG A 180 -11.46 -8.29 12.58
CA ARG A 180 -12.65 -7.75 13.24
C ARG A 180 -12.43 -7.55 14.74
N TYR A 181 -12.86 -6.40 15.28
CA TYR A 181 -12.56 -5.94 16.64
C TYR A 181 -13.75 -5.22 17.31
N ASP A 182 -14.92 -5.85 17.34
CA ASP A 182 -16.20 -5.21 17.74
C ASP A 182 -16.22 -4.65 19.18
N GLY A 183 -15.31 -5.11 20.05
CA GLY A 183 -15.23 -4.70 21.46
C GLY A 183 -14.25 -3.56 21.75
N LEU A 184 -13.47 -3.08 20.77
CA LEU A 184 -12.35 -2.17 21.05
C LEU A 184 -12.81 -0.82 21.60
N VAL A 185 -13.87 -0.23 21.03
CA VAL A 185 -14.40 1.08 21.46
C VAL A 185 -15.02 1.03 22.86
N ALA A 186 -15.48 -0.15 23.30
CA ALA A 186 -16.05 -0.33 24.63
C ALA A 186 -15.01 -0.15 25.75
N LEU A 187 -13.72 -0.33 25.44
CA LEU A 187 -12.62 -0.03 26.37
C LEU A 187 -12.52 1.46 26.71
N PHE A 188 -13.13 2.32 25.90
CA PHE A 188 -13.17 3.78 26.08
C PHE A 188 -14.51 4.28 26.65
N GLY A 189 -15.35 3.37 27.18
CA GLY A 189 -16.61 3.73 27.84
C GLY A 189 -17.78 4.03 26.90
N SER A 190 -17.70 3.60 25.64
CA SER A 190 -18.80 3.67 24.67
C SER A 190 -19.48 2.31 24.50
N ASP A 191 -20.67 2.28 23.90
CA ASP A 191 -21.29 1.00 23.52
C ASP A 191 -20.40 0.27 22.49
N PRO A 192 -20.35 -1.08 22.50
CA PRO A 192 -19.64 -1.85 21.49
C PRO A 192 -20.16 -1.50 20.08
N VAL A 193 -19.25 -1.29 19.14
CA VAL A 193 -19.58 -1.02 17.74
C VAL A 193 -18.81 -2.01 16.87
N PRO A 194 -19.50 -2.75 15.99
CA PRO A 194 -18.82 -3.67 15.08
C PRO A 194 -17.82 -2.94 14.20
N ALA A 195 -16.61 -3.47 14.09
CA ALA A 195 -15.55 -2.85 13.32
C ALA A 195 -14.61 -3.90 12.74
N VAL A 196 -14.19 -3.70 11.50
CA VAL A 196 -13.20 -4.53 10.81
C VAL A 196 -12.30 -3.64 9.98
N GLY A 197 -11.01 -3.95 9.96
CA GLY A 197 -10.04 -3.13 9.26
C GLY A 197 -8.66 -3.77 9.19
N PHE A 198 -7.72 -3.06 8.58
CA PHE A 198 -6.31 -3.45 8.51
C PHE A 198 -5.39 -2.24 8.63
N GLY A 199 -4.14 -2.51 9.02
CA GLY A 199 -3.06 -1.54 9.02
C GLY A 199 -1.90 -2.00 8.16
N MET A 200 -1.44 -1.17 7.22
CA MET A 200 -0.34 -1.41 6.30
C MET A 200 0.76 -0.36 6.45
N GLY A 201 1.96 -0.79 6.80
CA GLY A 201 3.12 0.10 6.94
C GLY A 201 3.80 0.39 5.60
N ASP A 202 4.30 1.61 5.44
CA ASP A 202 5.06 2.04 4.26
C ASP A 202 6.37 1.25 4.08
N VAL A 203 7.04 0.87 5.16
CA VAL A 203 8.33 0.15 5.08
C VAL A 203 8.17 -1.23 4.45
N THR A 204 7.22 -2.05 4.92
CA THR A 204 6.99 -3.40 4.37
C THR A 204 6.37 -3.36 3.00
N LEU A 205 5.54 -2.34 2.71
CA LEU A 205 5.07 -2.08 1.35
C LEU A 205 6.23 -1.75 0.43
N THR A 206 7.16 -0.88 0.84
CA THR A 206 8.33 -0.50 0.03
C THR A 206 9.21 -1.72 -0.25
N ASP A 207 9.51 -2.54 0.76
CA ASP A 207 10.27 -3.80 0.61
C ASP A 207 9.60 -4.72 -0.45
N PHE A 208 8.27 -4.83 -0.44
CA PHE A 208 7.50 -5.59 -1.41
C PHE A 208 7.61 -4.99 -2.82
N LEU A 209 7.37 -3.68 -2.97
CA LEU A 209 7.41 -3.01 -4.26
C LEU A 209 8.79 -3.05 -4.91
N GLU A 210 9.87 -2.90 -4.13
CA GLU A 210 11.24 -3.04 -4.63
C GLU A 210 11.53 -4.46 -5.11
N THR A 211 11.09 -5.47 -4.35
CA THR A 211 11.31 -6.88 -4.66
C THR A 211 10.64 -7.30 -5.97
N HIS A 212 9.52 -6.68 -6.32
CA HIS A 212 8.71 -6.99 -7.50
C HIS A 212 8.87 -5.96 -8.65
N ASP A 213 9.79 -4.99 -8.54
CA ASP A 213 9.98 -3.87 -9.50
C ASP A 213 8.68 -3.06 -9.76
N LEU A 214 7.92 -2.83 -8.70
CA LEU A 214 6.61 -2.16 -8.69
C LEU A 214 6.65 -0.74 -8.11
N ILE A 215 7.83 -0.22 -7.77
CA ILE A 215 7.95 1.17 -7.29
C ILE A 215 7.41 2.12 -8.37
N PRO A 216 6.40 2.95 -8.06
CA PRO A 216 5.87 3.90 -9.03
C PRO A 216 6.97 4.79 -9.61
N LYS A 217 7.07 4.81 -10.94
CA LYS A 217 8.08 5.61 -11.65
C LYS A 217 7.62 7.07 -11.67
N GLY A 218 8.11 7.83 -10.69
CA GLY A 218 7.81 9.25 -10.52
C GLY A 218 6.53 9.51 -9.72
N ASP A 219 6.51 10.61 -8.98
CA ASP A 219 5.39 11.05 -8.14
C ASP A 219 4.36 11.90 -8.90
N GLY A 220 4.48 11.98 -10.23
CA GLY A 220 3.70 12.90 -11.06
C GLY A 220 3.95 14.39 -10.78
N SER A 221 4.90 14.75 -9.90
CA SER A 221 5.26 16.14 -9.58
C SER A 221 6.41 16.65 -10.47
N SER A 222 7.23 15.74 -10.99
CA SER A 222 8.32 16.07 -11.91
C SER A 222 7.81 16.79 -13.18
N PRO A 223 8.51 17.86 -13.62
CA PRO A 223 8.21 18.53 -14.88
C PRO A 223 8.25 17.58 -16.07
N GLN A 224 7.29 17.72 -16.98
CA GLN A 224 7.23 16.96 -18.24
C GLN A 224 8.03 17.64 -19.35
N LEU A 225 8.22 18.97 -19.23
CA LEU A 225 8.85 19.81 -20.22
C LEU A 225 9.84 20.77 -19.57
N TYR A 226 11.03 20.84 -20.15
CA TYR A 226 12.04 21.85 -19.88
C TYR A 226 11.99 22.92 -20.97
N LEU A 227 11.71 24.17 -20.59
CA LEU A 227 11.85 25.32 -21.48
C LEU A 227 13.26 25.90 -21.32
N GLY A 228 14.09 25.66 -22.32
CA GLY A 228 15.38 26.31 -22.47
C GLY A 228 15.22 27.73 -23.02
N THR A 229 16.07 28.63 -22.58
CA THR A 229 16.07 30.04 -23.01
C THR A 229 17.35 30.30 -23.81
N PRO A 230 17.27 30.60 -25.12
CA PRO A 230 18.46 30.88 -25.94
C PRO A 230 19.33 32.02 -25.39
N SER A 231 18.67 33.05 -24.83
CA SER A 231 19.32 34.18 -24.16
C SER A 231 18.64 34.50 -22.82
N ALA A 232 19.30 35.25 -21.95
CA ALA A 232 18.71 35.71 -20.69
C ALA A 232 17.50 36.64 -20.91
N SER A 233 17.45 37.36 -22.03
CA SER A 233 16.30 38.18 -22.42
C SER A 233 15.06 37.36 -22.80
N ASP A 234 15.20 36.06 -23.09
CA ASP A 234 14.07 35.18 -23.41
C ASP A 234 13.36 34.64 -22.15
N ILE A 235 13.93 34.86 -20.95
CA ILE A 235 13.36 34.33 -19.70
C ILE A 235 11.91 34.80 -19.45
N PRO A 236 11.58 36.11 -19.55
CA PRO A 236 10.21 36.58 -19.28
C PRO A 236 9.19 35.98 -20.24
N ILE A 237 9.54 35.82 -21.51
CA ILE A 237 8.64 35.24 -22.52
C ILE A 237 8.48 33.72 -22.33
N ALA A 238 9.54 33.00 -21.99
CA ALA A 238 9.46 31.58 -21.65
C ALA A 238 8.62 31.34 -20.37
N GLN A 239 8.70 32.24 -19.38
CA GLN A 239 7.84 32.19 -18.20
C GLN A 239 6.35 32.43 -18.54
N ALA A 240 6.04 33.40 -19.39
CA ALA A 240 4.67 33.65 -19.84
C ALA A 240 4.11 32.44 -20.61
N PHE A 241 4.92 31.82 -21.46
CA PHE A 241 4.55 30.60 -22.16
C PHE A 241 4.33 29.44 -21.20
N ALA A 242 5.25 29.22 -20.24
CA ALA A 242 5.09 28.21 -19.20
C ALA A 242 3.80 28.38 -18.40
N ASN A 243 3.40 29.61 -18.07
CA ASN A 243 2.14 29.87 -17.38
C ASN A 243 0.94 29.44 -18.23
N THR A 244 0.95 29.71 -19.53
CA THR A 244 -0.09 29.23 -20.45
C THR A 244 -0.17 27.70 -20.45
N LEU A 245 0.97 27.01 -20.54
CA LEU A 245 1.03 25.55 -20.48
C LEU A 245 0.54 25.00 -19.12
N ARG A 246 0.88 25.67 -18.01
CA ARG A 246 0.45 25.30 -16.64
C ARG A 246 -1.05 25.47 -16.42
N THR A 247 -1.67 26.53 -16.98
CA THR A 247 -3.14 26.66 -16.96
C THR A 247 -3.84 25.53 -17.71
N ARG A 248 -3.14 24.90 -18.65
CA ARG A 248 -3.55 23.68 -19.34
C ARG A 248 -3.00 22.42 -18.66
N GLY A 249 -2.70 22.46 -17.37
CA GLY A 249 -2.33 21.30 -16.55
C GLY A 249 -0.98 20.66 -16.87
N MET A 250 -0.11 21.30 -17.66
CA MET A 250 1.25 20.80 -17.87
C MET A 250 2.20 21.22 -16.75
N ARG A 251 3.15 20.35 -16.41
CA ARG A 251 4.24 20.66 -15.48
C ARG A 251 5.47 21.08 -16.28
N VAL A 252 5.86 22.35 -16.14
CA VAL A 252 6.90 22.97 -16.96
C VAL A 252 7.99 23.55 -16.07
N PHE A 253 9.24 23.19 -16.36
CA PHE A 253 10.43 23.81 -15.82
C PHE A 253 10.92 24.89 -16.79
N VAL A 254 11.38 26.03 -16.28
CA VAL A 254 11.92 27.13 -17.10
C VAL A 254 13.35 27.39 -16.68
N ASN A 255 14.29 27.38 -17.62
CA ASN A 255 15.66 27.80 -17.34
C ASN A 255 15.70 29.31 -17.03
N LEU A 256 16.39 29.66 -15.95
CA LEU A 256 16.64 31.05 -15.52
C LEU A 256 18.12 31.43 -15.58
N THR A 257 18.98 30.55 -16.11
CA THR A 257 20.43 30.72 -16.10
C THR A 257 20.94 31.15 -17.47
N PRO A 258 22.04 31.91 -17.57
CA PRO A 258 22.61 32.35 -18.85
C PRO A 258 23.43 31.25 -19.55
N LYS A 259 23.28 29.98 -19.18
CA LYS A 259 24.06 28.87 -19.74
C LYS A 259 23.69 28.60 -21.20
N SER A 260 24.61 27.98 -21.94
CA SER A 260 24.34 27.55 -23.32
C SER A 260 23.18 26.56 -23.40
N LEU A 261 22.47 26.51 -24.53
CA LEU A 261 21.39 25.51 -24.74
C LEU A 261 21.89 24.07 -24.54
N GLY A 262 23.15 23.78 -24.93
CA GLY A 262 23.76 22.47 -24.70
C GLY A 262 23.88 22.12 -23.21
N ASP A 263 24.22 23.08 -22.36
CA ASP A 263 24.28 22.86 -20.91
C ASP A 263 22.89 22.81 -20.27
N GLN A 264 21.91 23.53 -20.82
CA GLN A 264 20.52 23.45 -20.41
C GLN A 264 19.93 22.06 -20.72
N ILE A 265 20.27 21.46 -21.87
CA ILE A 265 19.90 20.08 -22.20
C ILE A 265 20.51 19.10 -21.19
N LYS A 266 21.79 19.26 -20.83
CA LYS A 266 22.43 18.42 -19.80
C LYS A 266 21.74 18.55 -18.44
N ASP A 267 21.31 19.76 -18.06
CA ASP A 267 20.54 20.01 -16.84
C ASP A 267 19.17 19.30 -16.89
N ALA A 268 18.47 19.35 -18.02
CA ALA A 268 17.20 18.65 -18.22
C ALA A 268 17.35 17.12 -18.07
N VAL A 269 18.39 16.53 -18.67
CA VAL A 269 18.71 15.10 -18.51
C VAL A 269 19.01 14.76 -17.05
N LYS A 270 19.85 15.57 -16.38
CA LYS A 270 20.21 15.35 -14.97
C LYS A 270 19.00 15.40 -14.03
N ARG A 271 17.98 16.21 -14.37
CA ARG A 271 16.71 16.33 -13.63
C ARG A 271 15.70 15.24 -13.98
N GLY A 272 15.97 14.40 -14.98
CA GLY A 272 15.02 13.41 -15.47
C GLY A 272 13.79 14.00 -16.17
N ILE A 273 13.90 15.21 -16.75
CA ILE A 273 12.79 15.85 -17.47
C ILE A 273 12.78 15.32 -18.91
N PRO A 274 11.70 14.67 -19.38
CA PRO A 274 11.74 13.87 -20.61
C PRO A 274 11.81 14.69 -21.91
N HIS A 275 11.28 15.91 -21.91
CA HIS A 275 11.18 16.75 -23.11
C HIS A 275 11.87 18.10 -22.92
N PHE A 276 12.47 18.61 -23.99
CA PHE A 276 13.12 19.91 -24.03
C PHE A 276 12.60 20.73 -25.21
N VAL A 277 12.34 22.03 -24.98
CA VAL A 277 12.02 23.02 -26.01
C VAL A 277 12.87 24.25 -25.76
N ALA A 278 13.60 24.73 -26.76
CA ALA A 278 14.16 26.07 -26.72
C ALA A 278 13.05 27.06 -27.08
N TYR A 279 12.82 28.08 -26.25
CA TYR A 279 11.76 29.04 -26.45
C TYR A 279 12.30 30.47 -26.34
N GLY A 280 12.25 31.20 -27.45
CA GLY A 280 12.63 32.61 -27.54
C GLY A 280 11.75 33.38 -28.52
N ALA A 281 12.26 34.52 -29.02
CA ALA A 281 11.52 35.39 -29.93
C ALA A 281 11.04 34.71 -31.24
N ASN A 282 11.78 33.72 -31.74
CA ASN A 282 11.46 33.01 -32.99
C ASN A 282 10.24 32.10 -32.83
N GLU A 283 10.12 31.40 -31.71
CA GLU A 283 8.98 30.49 -31.46
C GLU A 283 7.67 31.28 -31.28
N ILE A 284 7.76 32.52 -30.79
CA ILE A 284 6.61 33.44 -30.70
C ILE A 284 6.13 33.83 -32.10
N SER A 285 7.04 34.23 -32.99
CA SER A 285 6.67 34.72 -34.32
C SER A 285 6.14 33.59 -35.21
N THR A 286 6.69 32.39 -35.07
CA THR A 286 6.33 31.23 -35.90
C THR A 286 5.16 30.43 -35.36
N GLN A 287 4.81 30.58 -34.07
CA GLN A 287 3.80 29.76 -33.38
C GLN A 287 4.09 28.25 -33.40
N THR A 288 5.34 27.90 -33.67
CA THR A 288 5.84 26.52 -33.73
C THR A 288 7.02 26.36 -32.78
N VAL A 289 7.16 25.17 -32.20
CA VAL A 289 8.27 24.81 -31.32
C VAL A 289 8.90 23.51 -31.76
N ARG A 290 10.23 23.41 -31.62
CA ARG A 290 10.94 22.15 -31.78
C ARG A 290 11.03 21.43 -30.45
N VAL A 291 10.36 20.28 -30.35
CA VAL A 291 10.38 19.43 -29.17
C VAL A 291 11.44 18.36 -29.35
N LYS A 292 12.37 18.28 -28.40
CA LYS A 292 13.36 17.21 -28.32
C LYS A 292 12.97 16.21 -27.25
N THR A 293 12.83 14.94 -27.62
CA THR A 293 12.67 13.82 -26.68
C THR A 293 14.06 13.40 -26.20
N LEU A 294 14.38 13.62 -24.92
CA LEU A 294 15.76 13.47 -24.43
C LEU A 294 16.26 12.02 -24.41
N ALA A 295 15.36 11.05 -24.23
CA ALA A 295 15.73 9.63 -24.21
C ALA A 295 16.15 9.11 -25.60
N THR A 296 15.49 9.55 -26.67
CA THR A 296 15.73 9.08 -28.05
C THR A 296 16.53 10.06 -28.90
N SER A 297 16.70 11.30 -28.43
CA SER A 297 17.22 12.44 -29.20
C SER A 297 16.42 12.80 -30.46
N GLU A 298 15.20 12.26 -30.60
CA GLU A 298 14.29 12.62 -31.69
C GLU A 298 13.76 14.04 -31.51
N GLU A 299 13.60 14.73 -32.64
CA GLU A 299 13.10 16.10 -32.70
C GLU A 299 11.87 16.16 -33.60
N ALA A 300 10.84 16.88 -33.14
CA ALA A 300 9.61 17.11 -33.89
C ALA A 300 9.22 18.58 -33.79
N ASP A 301 8.86 19.18 -34.92
CA ASP A 301 8.29 20.52 -34.97
C ASP A 301 6.78 20.41 -34.74
N LEU A 302 6.28 21.08 -33.69
CA LEU A 302 4.87 21.06 -33.30
C LEU A 302 4.33 22.49 -33.25
N SER A 303 3.05 22.66 -33.55
CA SER A 303 2.37 23.90 -33.17
C SER A 303 2.28 23.99 -31.64
N ILE A 304 2.19 25.21 -31.12
CA ILE A 304 1.98 25.42 -29.67
C ILE A 304 0.71 24.71 -29.15
N VAL A 305 -0.31 24.57 -30.00
CA VAL A 305 -1.56 23.86 -29.65
C VAL A 305 -1.30 22.35 -29.54
N ASP A 306 -0.61 21.76 -30.52
CA ASP A 306 -0.33 20.33 -30.57
C ASP A 306 0.62 19.88 -29.46
N LEU A 307 1.53 20.76 -29.03
CA LEU A 307 2.43 20.51 -27.89
C LEU A 307 1.66 20.08 -26.65
N THR A 308 0.59 20.81 -26.30
CA THR A 308 -0.21 20.53 -25.10
C THR A 308 -0.95 19.20 -25.18
N THR A 309 -1.41 18.82 -26.38
CA THR A 309 -2.09 17.56 -26.63
C THR A 309 -1.11 16.39 -26.57
N ARG A 310 0.04 16.52 -27.25
CA ARG A 310 1.05 15.47 -27.37
C ARG A 310 1.67 15.10 -26.02
N LEU A 311 2.02 16.11 -25.22
CA LEU A 311 2.74 15.90 -23.95
C LEU A 311 1.81 15.53 -22.76
N ARG A 312 0.50 15.64 -22.93
CA ARG A 312 -0.49 15.08 -21.98
C ARG A 312 -0.74 13.58 -22.19
N GLY A 313 -0.69 13.09 -23.43
CA GLY A 313 -1.02 11.71 -23.78
C GLY A 313 0.11 10.68 -23.62
N ALA A 314 1.29 11.09 -23.14
CA ALA A 314 2.44 10.21 -22.89
C ALA A 314 2.52 9.71 -21.43
N GLN A 315 1.37 9.60 -20.75
CA GLN A 315 1.26 9.09 -19.37
C GLN A 315 1.23 7.56 -19.34
#